data_AF-A0A841H588-F1
#
_entry.id   AF-A0A841H588-F1
#
_cell.length_a   1.000
_cell.length_b   1.000
_cell.length_c   1.000
_cell.angle_alpha   90.00
_cell.angle_beta   90.00
_cell.angle_gamma   90.00
#
_symmetry.space_group_name_H-M   'P 1'
#
loop_
_entity.id
_entity.type
_entity.pdbx_description
1 polymer ?
#
loop_
_entity_poly.entity_id
_entity_poly.type
_entity_poly.pdbx_seq_one_letter_code
_entity_poly.pdbx_strand_id
1 'polypeptide(L)'
;MKLLRLLLPALLAATPAAAQRAALFGVYDPDSFVEGNATRFIGCHDGRQFHYAGCPVRVDTLRAGDELPGADAEGRFATVRVEQVHAFTGDLYEAPYSVSVRESAGPVARAPLLFWQAHPTVQLLATHAVALDAAALALLRAEAVRLHGRAELLRAPGDRADSLVLAVPSARGVDGEGRVAVYWPAALAYGEDRDRRASFFFVYDPGSRRVISGLFGHPEWAPLPDRETVSAVEPLLFFRVGGDGRTYILARDNGPWEHIGFGVFDLRSGDRVLRSR
;
A
#
# COMPACT_ATOMS: atom_id res chain seq x y z
N MET A 1 14.88 9.95 52.98
CA MET A 1 13.78 9.19 52.35
C MET A 1 14.18 8.94 50.90
N LYS A 2 14.72 7.75 50.56
CA LYS A 2 14.00 6.55 50.04
C LYS A 2 13.31 6.86 48.69
N LEU A 3 13.95 6.53 47.55
CA LEU A 3 13.82 5.27 46.76
C LEU A 3 12.49 5.24 45.96
N LEU A 4 12.48 5.14 44.62
CA LEU A 4 12.72 3.88 43.93
C LEU A 4 13.36 4.02 42.53
N ARG A 5 14.45 3.26 42.31
CA ARG A 5 14.93 2.73 41.03
C ARG A 5 14.23 1.39 40.77
N LEU A 6 14.02 1.04 39.49
CA LEU A 6 14.14 -0.31 38.90
C LEU A 6 14.50 -0.06 37.42
N LEU A 7 15.76 -0.24 36.95
CA LEU A 7 16.40 -1.50 36.52
C LEU A 7 15.59 -2.19 35.39
N LEU A 8 16.07 -2.40 34.17
CA LEU A 8 17.38 -2.92 33.75
C LEU A 8 17.75 -2.47 32.30
N PRO A 9 19.04 -2.44 31.94
CA PRO A 9 19.60 -2.06 30.64
C PRO A 9 19.99 -3.30 29.78
N ALA A 10 20.59 -3.04 28.61
CA ALA A 10 21.29 -3.97 27.70
C ALA A 10 20.58 -4.27 26.37
N LEU A 11 20.80 -3.37 25.40
CA LEU A 11 21.12 -3.69 23.99
C LEU A 11 21.57 -2.40 23.28
N LEU A 12 22.56 -1.74 23.89
CA LEU A 12 23.32 -0.63 23.32
C LEU A 12 24.77 -1.06 23.28
N ALA A 13 25.09 -1.97 22.36
CA ALA A 13 26.46 -2.26 21.92
C ALA A 13 26.39 -3.04 20.59
N ALA A 14 26.13 -2.31 19.50
CA ALA A 14 26.64 -2.58 18.15
C ALA A 14 26.14 -1.47 17.20
N THR A 15 26.90 -0.40 17.07
CA THR A 15 26.92 0.45 15.86
C THR A 15 27.77 -0.25 14.78
N PRO A 16 27.64 0.05 13.46
CA PRO A 16 26.99 1.20 12.82
C PRO A 16 26.05 0.83 11.64
N ALA A 17 24.83 1.40 11.59
CA ALA A 17 24.03 1.42 10.35
C ALA A 17 23.39 2.81 10.12
N ALA A 18 24.06 3.87 10.56
CA ALA A 18 23.65 5.25 10.36
C ALA A 18 23.60 5.70 8.88
N ALA A 19 23.91 4.81 7.92
CA ALA A 19 23.93 5.06 6.48
C ALA A 19 22.67 4.58 5.71
N GLN A 20 21.72 3.88 6.35
CA GLN A 20 20.46 3.43 5.71
C GLN A 20 19.34 4.49 5.67
N ARG A 21 19.64 5.75 6.05
CA ARG A 21 18.64 6.70 6.58
C ARG A 21 17.84 7.54 5.56
N ALA A 22 17.88 7.22 4.27
CA ALA A 22 16.98 7.85 3.31
C ALA A 22 16.87 7.00 2.03
N ALA A 23 16.07 5.94 2.08
CA ALA A 23 15.65 5.26 0.87
C ALA A 23 14.28 5.81 0.44
N LEU A 24 14.26 6.40 -0.75
CA LEU A 24 13.06 6.84 -1.45
C LEU A 24 12.50 5.62 -2.21
N PHE A 25 11.22 5.22 -2.07
CA PHE A 25 10.62 4.04 -2.74
C PHE A 25 9.39 4.35 -3.61
N GLY A 26 9.42 4.06 -4.91
CA GLY A 26 8.37 4.46 -5.84
C GLY A 26 7.75 3.30 -6.56
N VAL A 27 6.60 3.55 -7.18
CA VAL A 27 5.98 2.61 -8.12
C VAL A 27 5.89 3.25 -9.49
N TYR A 28 6.48 2.59 -10.49
CA TYR A 28 6.20 2.88 -11.89
C TYR A 28 5.16 1.88 -12.38
N ASP A 29 4.04 2.34 -12.93
CA ASP A 29 3.01 1.50 -13.52
C ASP A 29 2.84 1.87 -15.00
N PRO A 30 3.16 0.95 -15.94
CA PRO A 30 3.06 1.21 -17.37
C PRO A 30 1.63 1.55 -17.82
N ASP A 31 0.61 1.04 -17.13
CA ASP A 31 -0.79 1.15 -17.52
C ASP A 31 -1.43 2.45 -16.99
N SER A 32 -0.79 3.10 -16.02
CA SER A 32 -1.24 4.35 -15.41
C SER A 32 -0.78 5.60 -16.17
N PHE A 33 -0.11 5.46 -17.33
CA PHE A 33 0.21 6.57 -18.25
C PHE A 33 -1.05 7.01 -19.02
N VAL A 34 -2.07 7.45 -18.29
CA VAL A 34 -3.24 8.13 -18.87
C VAL A 34 -2.97 9.63 -18.75
N GLU A 35 -2.91 10.29 -19.90
CA GLU A 35 -2.76 11.75 -20.02
C GLU A 35 -3.63 12.49 -19.00
N GLY A 36 -3.00 13.27 -18.09
CA GLY A 36 -3.71 14.33 -17.37
C GLY A 36 -3.58 14.39 -15.85
N ASN A 37 -2.98 13.44 -15.14
CA ASN A 37 -2.73 13.58 -13.69
C ASN A 37 -1.37 12.99 -13.29
N ALA A 38 -0.33 13.81 -13.35
CA ALA A 38 1.00 13.50 -12.85
C ALA A 38 1.02 13.59 -11.31
N THR A 39 0.88 12.47 -10.60
CA THR A 39 1.03 12.35 -9.13
C THR A 39 1.05 10.84 -8.79
N ARG A 40 1.81 10.24 -7.88
CA ARG A 40 2.53 10.62 -6.64
C ARG A 40 3.66 9.60 -6.36
N PHE A 41 4.62 9.98 -5.52
CA PHE A 41 5.65 9.09 -4.96
C PHE A 41 5.41 8.79 -3.46
N ILE A 42 5.94 7.68 -2.94
CA ILE A 42 5.72 7.10 -1.59
C ILE A 42 7.05 7.07 -0.77
N GLY A 43 7.13 7.74 0.38
CA GLY A 43 8.34 7.69 1.24
C GLY A 43 8.41 6.41 2.10
N CYS A 44 9.56 6.03 2.67
CA CYS A 44 9.75 4.94 3.66
C CYS A 44 10.43 5.42 4.97
N HIS A 45 10.18 4.69 6.06
CA HIS A 45 10.32 5.04 7.48
C HIS A 45 11.50 4.32 8.15
N ASP A 46 12.27 4.99 9.02
CA ASP A 46 13.48 4.43 9.68
C ASP A 46 13.25 3.92 11.11
N GLY A 47 11.98 3.77 11.51
CA GLY A 47 11.61 3.08 12.75
C GLY A 47 11.16 3.97 13.89
N ARG A 48 11.10 5.32 13.75
CA ARG A 48 10.54 6.18 14.82
C ARG A 48 9.62 7.35 14.44
N GLN A 49 9.57 7.86 13.20
CA GLN A 49 8.55 8.86 12.81
C GLN A 49 8.47 9.08 11.28
N PHE A 50 7.26 9.37 10.80
CA PHE A 50 6.91 9.81 9.44
C PHE A 50 6.58 11.30 9.51
N HIS A 51 7.23 12.16 8.73
CA HIS A 51 6.86 13.58 8.68
C HIS A 51 6.83 14.14 7.27
N TYR A 52 5.69 14.73 6.97
CA TYR A 52 5.47 15.65 5.88
C TYR A 52 4.91 16.95 6.46
N ALA A 53 5.41 18.08 5.97
CA ALA A 53 5.52 19.37 6.66
C ALA A 53 6.66 19.42 7.70
N GLY A 54 7.86 19.84 7.26
CA GLY A 54 8.88 20.39 8.17
C GLY A 54 10.33 19.88 8.12
N CYS A 55 10.91 19.65 6.93
CA CYS A 55 12.36 19.39 6.64
C CYS A 55 12.86 17.90 6.63
N PRO A 56 13.88 17.53 5.82
CA PRO A 56 13.69 16.90 4.50
C PRO A 56 14.33 15.50 4.35
N VAL A 57 13.73 14.64 3.52
CA VAL A 57 14.48 13.63 2.74
C VAL A 57 14.63 14.19 1.33
N ARG A 58 15.83 14.04 0.77
CA ARG A 58 16.32 14.78 -0.38
C ARG A 58 15.72 14.35 -1.73
N VAL A 59 14.42 14.56 -1.96
CA VAL A 59 13.88 14.61 -3.34
C VAL A 59 14.56 15.75 -4.12
N ASP A 60 15.06 16.78 -3.43
CA ASP A 60 15.92 17.85 -3.98
C ASP A 60 17.24 17.36 -4.59
N THR A 61 17.64 16.11 -4.37
CA THR A 61 18.82 15.52 -5.04
C THR A 61 18.49 14.76 -6.32
N LEU A 62 17.22 14.39 -6.53
CA LEU A 62 16.83 13.78 -7.79
C LEU A 62 16.86 14.84 -8.89
N ARG A 63 17.40 14.46 -10.04
CA ARG A 63 17.49 15.28 -11.24
C ARG A 63 16.87 14.55 -12.41
N ALA A 64 16.29 15.32 -13.32
CA ALA A 64 15.94 14.81 -14.64
C ALA A 64 17.17 14.13 -15.27
N GLY A 65 17.01 12.88 -15.68
CA GLY A 65 18.05 12.03 -16.22
C GLY A 65 18.60 10.99 -15.25
N ASP A 66 18.39 11.13 -13.93
CA ASP A 66 18.84 10.13 -12.95
C ASP A 66 18.24 8.76 -13.23
N GLU A 67 19.02 7.72 -12.98
CA GLU A 67 18.60 6.33 -13.11
C GLU A 67 18.46 5.70 -11.74
N LEU A 68 17.30 5.10 -11.49
CA LEU A 68 16.94 4.47 -10.24
C LEU A 68 16.77 2.97 -10.45
N PRO A 69 17.43 2.13 -9.65
CA PRO A 69 17.18 0.69 -9.68
C PRO A 69 15.76 0.38 -9.18
N GLY A 70 15.16 -0.68 -9.74
CA GLY A 70 13.89 -1.22 -9.30
C GLY A 70 13.71 -2.68 -9.68
N ALA A 71 12.58 -3.24 -9.27
CA ALA A 71 12.19 -4.59 -9.62
C ALA A 71 10.65 -4.73 -9.72
N ASP A 72 10.20 -5.58 -10.64
CA ASP A 72 8.78 -5.90 -10.82
C ASP A 72 8.26 -6.93 -9.81
N ALA A 73 6.97 -7.24 -9.88
CA ALA A 73 6.35 -8.27 -9.05
C ALA A 73 6.93 -9.68 -9.26
N GLU A 74 7.59 -9.92 -10.40
CA GLU A 74 8.21 -11.20 -10.76
C GLU A 74 9.67 -11.32 -10.32
N GLY A 75 10.27 -10.28 -9.74
CA GLY A 75 11.68 -10.31 -9.35
C GLY A 75 12.65 -9.86 -10.43
N ARG A 76 12.16 -9.41 -11.60
CA ARG A 76 13.03 -8.92 -12.67
C ARG A 76 13.45 -7.50 -12.35
N PHE A 77 14.77 -7.31 -12.32
CA PHE A 77 15.35 -5.99 -12.09
C PHE A 77 15.24 -5.14 -13.36
N ALA A 78 14.88 -3.89 -13.16
CA ALA A 78 14.76 -2.87 -14.20
C ALA A 78 15.31 -1.54 -13.69
N THR A 79 15.57 -0.63 -14.61
CA THR A 79 16.00 0.73 -14.31
C THR A 79 14.92 1.70 -14.74
N VAL A 80 14.51 2.59 -13.84
CA VAL A 80 13.63 3.71 -14.17
C VAL A 80 14.45 5.00 -14.26
N ARG A 81 14.19 5.80 -15.28
CA ARG A 81 14.76 7.12 -15.48
C ARG A 81 13.84 8.17 -14.92
N VAL A 82 14.38 9.10 -14.15
CA VAL A 82 13.69 10.34 -13.78
C VAL A 82 13.56 11.22 -15.02
N GLU A 83 12.33 11.52 -15.42
CA GLU A 83 12.05 12.45 -16.52
C GLU A 83 11.98 13.88 -16.02
N GLN A 84 11.23 14.10 -14.94
CA GLN A 84 10.95 15.43 -14.40
C GLN A 84 10.86 15.37 -12.87
N VAL A 85 11.31 16.44 -12.22
CA VAL A 85 11.14 16.68 -10.79
C VAL A 85 10.43 18.02 -10.65
N HIS A 86 9.18 18.01 -10.20
CA HIS A 86 8.41 19.23 -9.96
C HIS A 86 8.55 19.62 -8.51
N ALA A 87 8.90 20.88 -8.24
CA ALA A 87 8.77 21.48 -6.92
C ALA A 87 7.48 22.29 -6.88
N PHE A 88 6.59 22.00 -5.94
CA PHE A 88 5.34 22.76 -5.80
C PHE A 88 5.58 23.98 -4.90
N THR A 89 5.21 25.17 -5.37
CA THR A 89 5.43 26.45 -4.69
C THR A 89 4.13 27.13 -4.22
N GLY A 90 3.04 26.37 -4.01
CA GLY A 90 1.74 26.90 -3.60
C GLY A 90 1.08 26.17 -2.43
N ASP A 91 -0.02 26.73 -1.90
CA ASP A 91 -0.80 26.26 -0.74
C ASP A 91 -1.66 24.99 -1.00
N LEU A 92 -1.26 24.12 -1.94
CA LEU A 92 -2.04 22.94 -2.28
C LEU A 92 -1.53 21.70 -1.55
N TYR A 93 -2.50 20.93 -1.03
CA TYR A 93 -2.46 19.73 -0.20
C TYR A 93 -1.71 18.52 -0.79
N GLU A 94 -0.88 18.74 -1.80
CA GLU A 94 -0.10 17.72 -2.47
C GLU A 94 1.38 17.90 -2.13
N ALA A 95 2.19 16.99 -2.62
CA ALA A 95 3.57 16.91 -2.23
C ALA A 95 4.38 18.19 -2.45
N PRO A 96 5.41 18.55 -1.63
CA PRO A 96 6.33 19.62 -1.99
C PRO A 96 7.11 19.26 -3.26
N TYR A 97 7.17 17.97 -3.63
CA TYR A 97 7.76 17.51 -4.88
C TYR A 97 7.02 16.33 -5.52
N SER A 98 6.95 16.28 -6.86
CA SER A 98 6.61 15.07 -7.61
C SER A 98 7.76 14.68 -8.55
N VAL A 99 7.87 13.39 -8.84
CA VAL A 99 8.88 12.84 -9.75
C VAL A 99 8.16 12.01 -10.79
N SER A 100 8.32 12.38 -12.06
CA SER A 100 7.86 11.60 -13.21
C SER A 100 8.99 10.68 -13.63
N VAL A 101 8.70 9.39 -13.83
CA VAL A 101 9.68 8.39 -14.24
C VAL A 101 9.20 7.60 -15.46
N ARG A 102 10.15 7.14 -16.26
CA ARG A 102 9.92 6.17 -17.35
C ARG A 102 10.87 4.99 -17.22
N GLU A 103 10.52 3.84 -17.79
CA GLU A 103 11.49 2.75 -17.94
C GLU A 103 12.62 3.17 -18.92
N SER A 104 13.91 3.03 -18.53
CA SER A 104 15.06 3.56 -19.28
C SER A 104 15.27 2.87 -20.64
N ALA A 105 15.21 1.53 -20.67
CA ALA A 105 15.40 0.69 -21.85
C ALA A 105 15.11 -0.78 -21.50
N GLY A 106 14.15 -1.40 -22.16
CA GLY A 106 13.76 -2.79 -21.92
C GLY A 106 12.44 -3.14 -22.59
N PRO A 107 12.09 -4.43 -22.72
CA PRO A 107 10.72 -4.80 -23.01
C PRO A 107 9.85 -4.26 -21.88
N VAL A 108 8.93 -3.34 -22.22
CA VAL A 108 8.04 -2.66 -21.26
C VAL A 108 7.57 -3.65 -20.20
N ALA A 109 7.99 -3.43 -18.96
CA ALA A 109 7.52 -4.23 -17.85
C ALA A 109 6.01 -4.03 -17.77
N ARG A 110 5.22 -5.07 -18.06
CA ARG A 110 3.74 -5.04 -17.99
C ARG A 110 3.20 -5.07 -16.55
N ALA A 111 4.06 -4.80 -15.58
CA ALA A 111 3.76 -4.92 -14.17
C ALA A 111 4.33 -3.70 -13.42
N PRO A 112 3.73 -3.32 -12.29
CA PRO A 112 4.25 -2.26 -11.44
C PRO A 112 5.69 -2.55 -11.00
N LEU A 113 6.59 -1.57 -11.15
CA LEU A 113 7.98 -1.62 -10.71
C LEU A 113 8.15 -0.88 -9.39
N LEU A 114 8.59 -1.57 -8.33
CA LEU A 114 9.08 -0.92 -7.11
C LEU A 114 10.51 -0.43 -7.36
N PHE A 115 10.77 0.86 -7.22
CA PHE A 115 12.10 1.44 -7.45
C PHE A 115 12.57 2.30 -6.28
N TRP A 116 13.87 2.60 -6.21
CA TRP A 116 14.42 3.33 -5.06
C TRP A 116 15.69 4.14 -5.33
N GLN A 117 15.98 5.14 -4.48
CA GLN A 117 17.14 6.04 -4.67
C GLN A 117 18.45 5.55 -4.04
N ALA A 118 18.41 4.77 -2.96
CA ALA A 118 19.60 4.23 -2.30
C ALA A 118 19.92 2.80 -2.77
N HIS A 119 20.78 2.04 -2.09
CA HIS A 119 20.87 0.58 -2.32
C HIS A 119 20.37 -0.19 -1.10
N PRO A 120 19.09 -0.03 -0.70
CA PRO A 120 18.51 -0.93 0.29
C PRO A 120 18.57 -2.36 -0.24
N THR A 121 18.88 -3.31 0.64
CA THR A 121 18.69 -4.72 0.32
C THR A 121 17.20 -5.00 0.27
N VAL A 122 16.60 -4.96 -0.91
CA VAL A 122 15.20 -5.33 -1.12
C VAL A 122 15.16 -6.79 -1.54
N GLN A 123 14.38 -7.59 -0.82
CA GLN A 123 14.09 -8.96 -1.20
C GLN A 123 12.65 -9.05 -1.64
N LEU A 124 12.41 -9.27 -2.93
CA LEU A 124 11.09 -9.63 -3.42
C LEU A 124 10.76 -11.06 -2.99
N LEU A 125 9.54 -11.26 -2.54
CA LEU A 125 9.07 -12.53 -2.01
C LEU A 125 8.16 -13.19 -3.03
N ALA A 126 8.49 -14.43 -3.38
CA ALA A 126 7.60 -15.27 -4.17
C ALA A 126 6.28 -15.46 -3.41
N THR A 127 5.17 -15.40 -4.14
CA THR A 127 3.84 -15.67 -3.59
C THR A 127 3.25 -16.91 -4.23
N HIS A 128 2.33 -17.54 -3.51
CA HIS A 128 1.53 -18.64 -4.02
C HIS A 128 0.04 -18.36 -3.79
N ALA A 129 -0.80 -18.88 -4.67
CA ALA A 129 -2.24 -18.83 -4.48
C ALA A 129 -2.64 -19.70 -3.28
N VAL A 130 -3.50 -19.18 -2.42
CA VAL A 130 -4.01 -19.91 -1.25
C VAL A 130 -5.48 -20.25 -1.46
N ALA A 131 -5.83 -21.52 -1.33
CA ALA A 131 -7.22 -21.95 -1.33
C ALA A 131 -7.87 -21.58 0.01
N LEU A 132 -8.93 -20.77 -0.04
CA LEU A 132 -9.76 -20.46 1.13
C LEU A 132 -10.82 -21.55 1.27
N ASP A 133 -10.84 -22.24 2.43
CA ASP A 133 -11.88 -23.22 2.73
C ASP A 133 -13.24 -22.54 2.98
N ALA A 134 -14.32 -23.34 3.05
CA ALA A 134 -15.66 -22.82 3.25
C ALA A 134 -15.81 -22.04 4.59
N ALA A 135 -15.06 -22.40 5.62
CA ALA A 135 -15.12 -21.73 6.92
C ALA A 135 -14.43 -20.36 6.86
N ALA A 136 -13.27 -20.27 6.21
CA ALA A 136 -12.57 -19.03 5.94
C ALA A 136 -13.41 -18.08 5.09
N LEU A 137 -14.03 -18.60 4.01
CA LEU A 137 -14.93 -17.82 3.16
C LEU A 137 -16.15 -17.30 3.92
N ALA A 138 -16.75 -18.10 4.80
CA ALA A 138 -17.88 -17.68 5.63
C ALA A 138 -17.48 -16.57 6.61
N LEU A 139 -16.32 -16.70 7.26
CA LEU A 139 -15.78 -15.70 8.18
C LEU A 139 -15.49 -14.37 7.47
N LEU A 140 -14.75 -14.43 6.36
CA LEU A 140 -14.39 -13.26 5.57
C LEU A 140 -15.62 -12.58 4.95
N ARG A 141 -16.65 -13.36 4.56
CA ARG A 141 -17.93 -12.82 4.09
C ARG A 141 -18.67 -12.06 5.18
N ALA A 142 -18.73 -12.60 6.40
CA ALA A 142 -19.36 -11.91 7.52
C ALA A 142 -18.65 -10.58 7.82
N GLU A 143 -17.32 -10.58 7.77
CA GLU A 143 -16.52 -9.37 7.95
C GLU A 143 -16.71 -8.35 6.80
N ALA A 144 -16.77 -8.82 5.55
CA ALA A 144 -17.07 -7.96 4.40
C ALA A 144 -18.43 -7.25 4.56
N VAL A 145 -19.48 -7.98 4.94
CA VAL A 145 -20.81 -7.41 5.21
C VAL A 145 -20.75 -6.38 6.34
N ARG A 146 -19.99 -6.67 7.41
CA ARG A 146 -19.81 -5.74 8.53
C ARG A 146 -19.11 -4.44 8.09
N LEU A 147 -18.03 -4.53 7.31
CA LEU A 147 -17.29 -3.38 6.80
C LEU A 147 -18.11 -2.53 5.82
N HIS A 148 -18.80 -3.19 4.88
CA HIS A 148 -19.70 -2.51 3.95
C HIS A 148 -20.84 -1.80 4.69
N GLY A 149 -21.50 -2.47 5.63
CA GLY A 149 -22.55 -1.85 6.45
C GLY A 149 -22.06 -0.62 7.23
N ARG A 150 -20.82 -0.65 7.76
CA ARG A 150 -20.22 0.52 8.40
C ARG A 150 -19.99 1.67 7.40
N ALA A 151 -19.53 1.38 6.19
CA ALA A 151 -19.31 2.39 5.16
C ALA A 151 -20.64 3.00 4.66
N GLU A 152 -21.70 2.19 4.52
CA GLU A 152 -23.04 2.64 4.13
C GLU A 152 -23.67 3.62 5.12
N LEU A 153 -23.39 3.46 6.42
CA LEU A 153 -23.88 4.38 7.45
C LEU A 153 -23.35 5.81 7.29
N LEU A 154 -22.23 5.98 6.59
CA LEU A 154 -21.66 7.29 6.29
C LEU A 154 -22.32 7.96 5.08
N ARG A 155 -23.09 7.21 4.27
CA ARG A 155 -23.78 7.70 3.07
C ARG A 155 -25.20 8.19 3.39
N ALA A 156 -25.68 9.14 2.60
CA ALA A 156 -27.06 9.59 2.66
C ALA A 156 -28.00 8.42 2.32
N PRO A 157 -29.17 8.27 2.98
CA PRO A 157 -30.04 7.11 2.80
C PRO A 157 -30.41 6.78 1.35
N GLY A 158 -30.57 7.79 0.48
CA GLY A 158 -30.88 7.59 -0.95
C GLY A 158 -29.70 7.13 -1.80
N ASP A 159 -28.46 7.25 -1.31
CA ASP A 159 -27.24 6.89 -2.03
C ASP A 159 -26.70 5.52 -1.61
N ARG A 160 -27.42 4.81 -0.74
CA ARG A 160 -27.01 3.51 -0.19
C ARG A 160 -27.29 2.40 -1.18
N ALA A 161 -26.38 1.43 -1.28
CA ALA A 161 -26.59 0.29 -2.16
C ALA A 161 -27.69 -0.62 -1.59
N ASP A 162 -28.54 -1.16 -2.47
CA ASP A 162 -29.58 -2.12 -2.10
C ASP A 162 -29.00 -3.46 -1.66
N SER A 163 -27.90 -3.86 -2.30
CA SER A 163 -27.21 -5.11 -1.98
C SER A 163 -25.74 -5.12 -2.37
N LEU A 164 -25.02 -6.04 -1.73
CA LEU A 164 -23.62 -6.36 -1.98
C LEU A 164 -23.51 -7.75 -2.60
N VAL A 165 -22.85 -7.86 -3.74
CA VAL A 165 -22.56 -9.13 -4.42
C VAL A 165 -21.05 -9.36 -4.44
N LEU A 166 -20.59 -10.34 -3.66
CA LEU A 166 -19.18 -10.73 -3.62
C LEU A 166 -18.83 -11.65 -4.80
N ALA A 167 -17.74 -11.35 -5.51
CA ALA A 167 -17.20 -12.17 -6.59
C ALA A 167 -16.33 -13.32 -6.06
N VAL A 168 -15.44 -13.88 -6.89
CA VAL A 168 -14.44 -14.85 -6.46
C VAL A 168 -13.25 -14.11 -5.82
N PRO A 169 -12.85 -14.43 -4.58
CA PRO A 169 -11.69 -13.81 -3.96
C PRO A 169 -10.38 -14.35 -4.53
N SER A 170 -9.34 -13.53 -4.48
CA SER A 170 -7.96 -13.89 -4.74
C SER A 170 -7.17 -13.82 -3.44
N ALA A 171 -6.58 -14.94 -3.00
CA ALA A 171 -5.77 -15.00 -1.80
C ALA A 171 -4.33 -15.38 -2.14
N ARG A 172 -3.37 -14.60 -1.63
CA ARG A 172 -1.93 -14.78 -1.85
C ARG A 172 -1.21 -14.95 -0.52
N GLY A 173 -0.39 -15.99 -0.43
CA GLY A 173 0.47 -16.28 0.71
C GLY A 173 1.95 -16.12 0.37
N VAL A 174 2.77 -15.93 1.41
CA VAL A 174 4.23 -15.94 1.35
C VAL A 174 4.74 -17.04 2.28
N ASP A 175 5.68 -17.85 1.80
CA ASP A 175 6.22 -18.98 2.57
C ASP A 175 6.82 -18.51 3.91
N GLY A 176 6.42 -19.19 4.98
CA GLY A 176 6.90 -18.91 6.35
C GLY A 176 6.21 -17.75 7.07
N GLU A 177 5.33 -16.98 6.43
CA GLU A 177 4.64 -15.84 7.08
C GLU A 177 3.42 -16.25 7.91
N GLY A 178 2.79 -17.38 7.58
CA GLY A 178 1.57 -17.86 8.25
C GLY A 178 0.35 -16.94 8.07
N ARG A 179 0.42 -15.95 7.19
CA ARG A 179 -0.64 -14.98 6.88
C ARG A 179 -0.84 -14.89 5.38
N VAL A 180 -2.06 -14.52 5.00
CA VAL A 180 -2.47 -14.38 3.60
C VAL A 180 -3.14 -13.04 3.39
N ALA A 181 -2.81 -12.40 2.28
CA ALA A 181 -3.52 -11.23 1.80
C ALA A 181 -4.67 -11.70 0.91
N VAL A 182 -5.88 -11.21 1.16
CA VAL A 182 -7.08 -11.54 0.39
C VAL A 182 -7.62 -10.27 -0.26
N TYR A 183 -7.73 -10.29 -1.59
CA TYR A 183 -8.47 -9.31 -2.36
C TYR A 183 -9.79 -9.90 -2.79
N TRP A 184 -10.89 -9.23 -2.48
CA TRP A 184 -12.24 -9.70 -2.77
C TRP A 184 -13.03 -8.65 -3.55
N PRO A 185 -13.11 -8.79 -4.89
CA PRO A 185 -13.93 -7.90 -5.70
C PRO A 185 -15.40 -8.03 -5.33
N ALA A 186 -16.13 -6.91 -5.43
CA ALA A 186 -17.55 -6.87 -5.14
C ALA A 186 -18.30 -5.95 -6.12
N ALA A 187 -19.59 -6.18 -6.24
CA ALA A 187 -20.51 -5.29 -6.92
C ALA A 187 -21.58 -4.77 -5.97
N LEU A 188 -21.93 -3.50 -6.13
CA LEU A 188 -22.97 -2.81 -5.37
C LEU A 188 -24.15 -2.58 -6.30
N ALA A 189 -25.34 -3.03 -5.88
CA ALA A 189 -26.55 -2.88 -6.66
C ALA A 189 -27.33 -1.63 -6.27
N TYR A 190 -27.85 -0.92 -7.27
CA TYR A 190 -28.66 0.29 -7.17
C TYR A 190 -29.87 0.16 -8.10
N GLY A 191 -30.91 -0.52 -7.66
CA GLY A 191 -32.01 -0.95 -8.52
C GLY A 191 -31.50 -1.85 -9.65
N GLU A 192 -31.55 -1.34 -10.89
CA GLU A 192 -31.08 -2.04 -12.09
C GLU A 192 -29.56 -1.84 -12.34
N ASP A 193 -28.96 -0.80 -11.75
CA ASP A 193 -27.55 -0.47 -11.94
C ASP A 193 -26.64 -1.30 -11.03
N ARG A 194 -25.41 -1.55 -11.50
CA ARG A 194 -24.39 -2.27 -10.75
C ARG A 194 -23.04 -1.59 -10.85
N ASP A 195 -22.53 -1.11 -9.72
CA ASP A 195 -21.15 -0.63 -9.64
C ASP A 195 -20.22 -1.78 -9.25
N ARG A 196 -19.27 -2.14 -10.12
CA ARG A 196 -18.35 -3.27 -9.94
C ARG A 196 -16.97 -2.86 -9.41
N ARG A 197 -16.82 -1.60 -9.00
CA ARG A 197 -15.54 -1.05 -8.54
C ARG A 197 -15.31 -1.22 -7.04
N ALA A 198 -16.28 -1.79 -6.33
CA ALA A 198 -16.14 -2.12 -4.92
C ALA A 198 -15.17 -3.28 -4.71
N SER A 199 -14.45 -3.26 -3.59
CA SER A 199 -13.59 -4.37 -3.20
C SER A 199 -13.35 -4.41 -1.70
N PHE A 200 -12.87 -5.55 -1.23
CA PHE A 200 -12.36 -5.73 0.11
C PHE A 200 -10.91 -6.20 0.06
N PHE A 201 -10.14 -5.75 1.04
CA PHE A 201 -8.82 -6.25 1.33
C PHE A 201 -8.78 -6.79 2.74
N PHE A 202 -8.23 -7.98 2.94
CA PHE A 202 -8.03 -8.58 4.25
C PHE A 202 -6.60 -9.08 4.42
N VAL A 203 -6.10 -8.99 5.65
CA VAL A 203 -5.05 -9.88 6.13
C VAL A 203 -5.70 -10.95 6.97
N TYR A 204 -5.53 -12.21 6.57
CA TYR A 204 -6.10 -13.38 7.23
C TYR A 204 -4.99 -14.28 7.76
N ASP A 205 -5.17 -14.82 8.97
CA ASP A 205 -4.33 -15.86 9.55
C ASP A 205 -5.10 -17.20 9.49
N PRO A 206 -4.71 -18.11 8.58
CA PRO A 206 -5.36 -19.42 8.46
C PRO A 206 -5.13 -20.31 9.68
N GLY A 207 -3.99 -20.20 10.36
CA GLY A 207 -3.64 -21.03 11.50
C GLY A 207 -4.51 -20.75 12.73
N SER A 208 -4.81 -19.47 12.98
CA SER A 208 -5.74 -19.07 14.05
C SER A 208 -7.18 -18.83 13.57
N ARG A 209 -7.46 -19.03 12.28
CA ARG A 209 -8.74 -18.72 11.62
C ARG A 209 -9.27 -17.33 11.96
N ARG A 210 -8.40 -16.32 11.87
CA ARG A 210 -8.71 -14.96 12.31
C ARG A 210 -8.47 -13.95 11.19
N VAL A 211 -9.41 -13.03 11.02
CA VAL A 211 -9.17 -11.81 10.23
C VAL A 211 -8.33 -10.86 11.09
N ILE A 212 -7.12 -10.54 10.63
CA ILE A 212 -6.21 -9.63 11.32
C ILE A 212 -6.63 -8.19 11.06
N SER A 213 -6.92 -7.86 9.81
CA SER A 213 -7.45 -6.57 9.39
C SER A 213 -8.33 -6.74 8.15
N GLY A 214 -9.18 -5.74 7.93
CA GLY A 214 -10.08 -5.68 6.79
C GLY A 214 -10.38 -4.24 6.40
N LEU A 215 -10.38 -3.97 5.10
CA LEU A 215 -10.73 -2.69 4.50
C LEU A 215 -11.81 -2.91 3.45
N PHE A 216 -12.79 -2.02 3.43
CA PHE A 216 -13.72 -1.87 2.32
C PHE A 216 -13.29 -0.67 1.48
N GLY A 217 -13.43 -0.79 0.16
CA GLY A 217 -13.03 0.25 -0.76
C GLY A 217 -13.97 0.40 -1.93
N HIS A 218 -14.13 1.66 -2.36
CA HIS A 218 -14.80 2.03 -3.59
C HIS A 218 -14.22 3.38 -4.06
N PRO A 219 -13.74 3.48 -5.32
CA PRO A 219 -12.96 4.63 -5.79
C PRO A 219 -13.71 5.97 -5.74
N GLU A 220 -15.04 5.95 -5.80
CA GLU A 220 -15.86 7.17 -5.74
C GLU A 220 -16.48 7.46 -4.36
N TRP A 221 -16.25 6.62 -3.34
CA TRP A 221 -16.96 6.74 -2.06
C TRP A 221 -16.10 7.37 -0.96
N ALA A 222 -15.66 8.61 -1.16
CA ALA A 222 -15.20 9.53 -0.09
C ALA A 222 -14.71 10.89 -0.69
N PRO A 223 -14.28 11.90 0.12
CA PRO A 223 -14.19 11.90 1.56
C PRO A 223 -15.57 12.07 2.15
N LEU A 224 -16.06 10.96 2.68
CA LEU A 224 -16.87 10.95 3.87
C LEU A 224 -16.03 11.63 4.99
N PRO A 225 -16.66 12.18 6.03
CA PRO A 225 -15.95 12.91 7.10
C PRO A 225 -14.81 12.12 7.77
N ASP A 226 -14.77 10.79 7.60
CA ASP A 226 -13.66 9.92 7.96
C ASP A 226 -13.02 9.28 6.71
N ARG A 227 -11.98 9.94 6.16
CA ARG A 227 -11.21 9.50 4.99
C ARG A 227 -10.51 8.15 5.17
N GLU A 228 -10.44 7.62 6.39
CA GLU A 228 -9.75 6.36 6.69
C GLU A 228 -10.67 5.15 6.58
N THR A 229 -11.97 5.36 6.36
CA THR A 229 -12.97 4.28 6.37
C THR A 229 -13.16 3.60 5.01
N VAL A 230 -12.84 4.27 3.89
CA VAL A 230 -13.03 3.72 2.53
C VAL A 230 -11.75 3.84 1.72
N SER A 231 -11.16 2.69 1.36
CA SER A 231 -9.97 2.62 0.52
C SER A 231 -9.92 1.26 -0.17
N ALA A 232 -9.88 1.27 -1.50
CA ALA A 232 -9.77 0.06 -2.30
C ALA A 232 -8.30 -0.33 -2.41
N VAL A 233 -7.97 -1.46 -1.79
CA VAL A 233 -6.59 -1.96 -1.70
C VAL A 233 -6.47 -3.25 -2.49
N GLU A 234 -5.61 -3.27 -3.51
CA GLU A 234 -5.31 -4.45 -4.30
C GLU A 234 -3.82 -4.80 -4.18
N PRO A 235 -3.45 -5.94 -3.55
CA PRO A 235 -2.07 -6.37 -3.42
C PRO A 235 -1.41 -6.65 -4.78
N LEU A 236 -0.24 -6.05 -5.00
CA LEU A 236 0.55 -6.22 -6.22
C LEU A 236 1.75 -7.13 -6.00
N LEU A 237 2.62 -6.79 -5.05
CA LEU A 237 3.83 -7.56 -4.75
C LEU A 237 4.15 -7.57 -3.24
N PHE A 238 5.04 -8.49 -2.86
CA PHE A 238 5.45 -8.70 -1.47
C PHE A 238 6.96 -8.59 -1.38
N PHE A 239 7.46 -7.93 -0.33
CA PHE A 239 8.88 -7.65 -0.23
C PHE A 239 9.35 -7.47 1.22
N ARG A 240 10.65 -7.60 1.44
CA ARG A 240 11.34 -7.21 2.69
C ARG A 240 12.38 -6.14 2.39
N VAL A 241 12.69 -5.33 3.39
CA VAL A 241 13.69 -4.27 3.30
C VAL A 241 14.74 -4.45 4.39
N GLY A 242 15.99 -4.64 3.99
CA GLY A 242 17.12 -4.78 4.89
C GLY A 242 16.98 -5.99 5.83
N GLY A 243 17.30 -5.78 7.11
CA GLY A 243 17.26 -6.82 8.15
C GLY A 243 16.07 -6.72 9.10
N ASP A 244 15.02 -5.95 8.77
CA ASP A 244 13.90 -5.69 9.69
C ASP A 244 12.99 -6.90 9.94
N GLY A 245 13.09 -7.94 9.09
CA GLY A 245 12.32 -9.18 9.16
C GLY A 245 10.83 -9.03 8.87
N ARG A 246 10.37 -7.84 8.47
CA ARG A 246 8.96 -7.60 8.15
C ARG A 246 8.70 -7.90 6.68
N THR A 247 7.50 -8.39 6.42
CA THR A 247 7.01 -8.59 5.07
C THR A 247 5.99 -7.51 4.76
N TYR A 248 6.30 -6.73 3.73
CA TYR A 248 5.48 -5.64 3.25
C TYR A 248 4.72 -6.05 2.01
N ILE A 249 3.55 -5.44 1.83
CA ILE A 249 2.70 -5.55 0.66
C ILE A 249 2.73 -4.20 -0.04
N LEU A 250 3.18 -4.17 -1.29
CA LEU A 250 2.86 -3.05 -2.15
C LEU A 250 1.47 -3.29 -2.75
N ALA A 251 0.59 -2.31 -2.65
CA ALA A 251 -0.77 -2.41 -3.17
C ALA A 251 -1.16 -1.17 -3.97
N ARG A 252 -2.01 -1.34 -4.98
CA ARG A 252 -2.83 -0.23 -5.48
C ARG A 252 -3.75 0.17 -4.35
N ASP A 253 -3.77 1.46 -4.07
CA ASP A 253 -4.49 2.06 -2.95
C ASP A 253 -5.32 3.20 -3.51
N ASN A 254 -6.48 2.81 -4.04
CA ASN A 254 -7.40 3.75 -4.64
C ASN A 254 -8.22 4.39 -3.53
N GLY A 255 -7.90 5.66 -3.31
CA GLY A 255 -8.61 6.54 -2.43
C GLY A 255 -9.87 7.09 -3.09
N PRO A 256 -10.47 8.09 -2.44
CA PRO A 256 -11.71 8.67 -2.91
C PRO A 256 -11.55 9.62 -4.10
N TRP A 257 -12.64 9.83 -4.85
CA TRP A 257 -12.67 10.63 -6.10
C TRP A 257 -11.68 10.14 -7.15
N GLU A 258 -11.60 8.82 -7.32
CA GLU A 258 -10.69 8.20 -8.30
C GLU A 258 -9.23 8.57 -8.03
N HIS A 259 -8.87 8.87 -6.78
CA HIS A 259 -7.48 9.04 -6.42
C HIS A 259 -6.77 7.69 -6.58
N ILE A 260 -6.02 7.54 -7.66
CA ILE A 260 -5.20 6.36 -7.92
C ILE A 260 -3.86 6.60 -7.22
N GLY A 261 -3.54 5.71 -6.30
CA GLY A 261 -2.31 5.75 -5.52
C GLY A 261 -1.75 4.36 -5.32
N PHE A 262 -0.57 4.32 -4.69
CA PHE A 262 -0.03 3.08 -4.16
C PHE A 262 0.24 3.27 -2.67
N GLY A 263 0.16 2.16 -1.94
CA GLY A 263 0.41 2.13 -0.50
C GLY A 263 1.28 0.93 -0.14
N VAL A 264 2.04 1.07 0.94
CA VAL A 264 2.78 -0.04 1.53
C VAL A 264 2.11 -0.45 2.83
N PHE A 265 1.82 -1.72 2.97
CA PHE A 265 1.12 -2.31 4.11
C PHE A 265 2.01 -3.36 4.79
N ASP A 266 1.94 -3.49 6.10
CA ASP A 266 2.62 -4.55 6.84
C ASP A 266 1.75 -5.81 6.78
N LEU A 267 2.25 -6.94 6.25
CA LEU A 267 1.49 -8.19 6.20
C LEU A 267 1.12 -8.72 7.60
N ARG A 268 1.85 -8.33 8.65
CA ARG A 268 1.58 -8.79 10.01
C ARG A 268 0.32 -8.19 10.61
N SER A 269 0.10 -6.90 10.42
CA SER A 269 -1.06 -6.19 10.99
C SER A 269 -2.09 -5.81 9.93
N GLY A 270 -1.69 -5.76 8.67
CA GLY A 270 -2.42 -5.19 7.55
C GLY A 270 -2.61 -3.68 7.64
N ASP A 271 -1.86 -3.02 8.52
CA ASP A 271 -1.85 -1.56 8.61
C ASP A 271 -1.05 -0.97 7.46
N ARG A 272 -1.51 0.18 6.98
CA ARG A 272 -0.76 0.99 6.03
C ARG A 272 0.43 1.62 6.75
N VAL A 273 1.64 1.28 6.31
CA VAL A 273 2.89 1.83 6.85
C VAL A 273 3.24 3.13 6.13
N LEU A 274 2.97 3.21 4.82
CA LEU A 274 3.28 4.37 3.97
C LEU A 274 2.08 4.72 3.10
N ARG A 275 1.73 6.01 3.04
CA ARG A 275 0.57 6.55 2.30
C ARG A 275 1.02 7.62 1.30
N SER A 276 0.64 7.49 0.02
CA SER A 276 0.55 8.67 -0.85
C SER A 276 -0.71 9.45 -0.46
N ARG A 277 -0.55 10.68 0.04
CA ARG A 277 -1.70 11.59 0.21
C ARG A 277 -2.07 12.24 -1.09
#